data_AF-A0A7J4PUI8-F1
#
_entry.id   AF-A0A7J4PUI8-F1
#
_cell.length_a   1.000
_cell.length_b   1.000
_cell.length_c   1.000
_cell.angle_alpha   90.00
_cell.angle_beta   90.00
_cell.angle_gamma   90.00
#
_symmetry.space_group_name_H-M   'P 1'
#
loop_
_entity.id
_entity.type
_entity.pdbx_description
1 polymer ?
#
loop_
_entity_poly.entity_id
_entity_poly.type
_entity_poly.pdbx_seq_one_letter_code
_entity_poly.pdbx_strand_id
1 'polypeptide(L)'
;MAEKVLTEAVRLFEQKMAQGQYKEALKIKEDRSLPLDMLQDAVTKEYMRVVGLGEYSLAAELGKQYGLPEKLVKDAAARSFQRKVDGEHYKAAAEYAKVFGLPQEMIREAAVQAFKKSMDFGLAKNAAEIAVQFELPNEMKIEAAQKAYSMHMDSGLYNNALKIARKYELSEELIREAETKAKGRG
;
A
#
# COMPACT_ATOMS: atom_id res chain seq x y z
N MET A 1 42.67 -8.35 12.04
CA MET A 1 42.38 -7.33 11.00
C MET A 1 40.90 -7.27 10.63
N ALA A 2 40.22 -8.41 10.43
CA ALA A 2 38.79 -8.44 10.09
C ALA A 2 37.88 -7.77 11.15
N GLU A 3 38.14 -8.00 12.43
CA GLU A 3 37.37 -7.41 13.53
C GLU A 3 37.41 -5.87 13.55
N LYS A 4 38.60 -5.26 13.35
CA LYS A 4 38.73 -3.80 13.24
C LYS A 4 37.97 -3.21 12.05
N VAL A 5 37.88 -3.95 10.94
CA VAL A 5 37.12 -3.52 9.75
C VAL A 5 35.62 -3.56 10.02
N LEU A 6 35.13 -4.58 10.75
CA LEU A 6 33.73 -4.66 11.15
C LEU A 6 33.35 -3.57 12.15
N THR A 7 34.18 -3.30 13.16
CA THR A 7 33.93 -2.22 14.13
C THR A 7 33.84 -0.87 13.45
N GLU A 8 34.73 -0.57 12.50
CA GLU A 8 34.69 0.70 11.76
C GLU A 8 33.46 0.78 10.85
N ALA A 9 33.08 -0.33 10.21
CA ALA A 9 31.85 -0.37 9.40
C ALA A 9 30.59 -0.14 10.24
N VAL A 10 30.52 -0.69 11.46
CA VAL A 10 29.41 -0.42 12.40
C VAL A 10 29.40 1.05 12.79
N ARG A 11 30.55 1.65 13.12
CA ARG A 11 30.65 3.09 13.45
C ARG A 11 30.15 3.98 12.31
N LEU A 12 30.50 3.65 11.07
CA LEU A 12 30.01 4.37 9.88
C LEU A 12 28.51 4.18 9.69
N PHE A 13 28.01 2.95 9.88
CA PHE A 13 26.57 2.67 9.86
C PHE A 13 25.81 3.52 10.89
N GLU A 14 26.29 3.56 12.14
CA GLU A 14 25.70 4.36 13.22
C GLU A 14 25.65 5.85 12.88
N GLN A 15 26.74 6.38 12.33
CA GLN A 15 26.83 7.76 11.90
C GLN A 15 25.78 8.07 10.83
N LYS A 16 25.60 7.17 9.85
CA LYS A 16 24.61 7.36 8.78
C LYS A 16 23.17 7.25 9.30
N MET A 17 22.90 6.31 10.20
CA MET A 17 21.61 6.21 10.88
C MET A 17 21.26 7.50 11.62
N ALA A 18 22.18 8.04 12.43
CA ALA A 18 21.96 9.27 13.20
C ALA A 18 21.78 10.52 12.31
N GLN A 19 22.30 10.50 11.09
CA GLN A 19 22.13 11.56 10.08
C GLN A 19 20.84 11.41 9.25
N GLY A 20 20.05 10.36 9.48
CA GLY A 20 18.89 10.03 8.64
C GLY A 20 19.23 9.51 7.24
N GLN A 21 20.49 9.15 7.01
CA GLN A 21 21.01 8.65 5.72
C GLN A 21 20.83 7.13 5.62
N TYR A 22 19.57 6.68 5.64
CA TYR A 22 19.22 5.25 5.77
C TYR A 22 19.62 4.40 4.56
N LYS A 23 19.65 4.99 3.36
CA LYS A 23 20.08 4.29 2.14
C LYS A 23 21.57 4.00 2.18
N GLU A 24 22.36 4.98 2.63
CA GLU A 24 23.79 4.86 2.83
C GLU A 24 24.11 3.87 3.97
N ALA A 25 23.34 3.93 5.06
CA ALA A 25 23.45 2.95 6.15
C ALA A 25 23.17 1.52 5.65
N LEU A 26 22.09 1.31 4.89
CA LEU A 26 21.77 0.02 4.29
C LEU A 26 22.90 -0.48 3.39
N LYS A 27 23.43 0.40 2.53
CA LYS A 27 24.55 0.07 1.65
C LYS A 27 25.78 -0.38 2.44
N ILE A 28 26.12 0.30 3.54
CA ILE A 28 27.22 -0.12 4.43
C ILE A 28 26.96 -1.50 5.02
N LYS A 29 25.73 -1.76 5.50
CA LYS A 29 25.35 -3.08 6.01
C LYS A 29 25.55 -4.17 4.95
N GLU A 30 25.11 -3.93 3.72
CA GLU A 30 25.19 -4.90 2.62
C GLU A 30 26.63 -5.11 2.14
N ASP A 31 27.37 -4.04 1.85
CA ASP A 31 28.75 -4.09 1.36
C ASP A 31 29.71 -4.77 2.34
N ARG A 32 29.38 -4.73 3.64
CA ARG A 32 30.20 -5.30 4.73
C ARG A 32 29.59 -6.53 5.37
N SER A 33 28.44 -7.00 4.86
CA SER A 33 27.68 -8.13 5.40
C SER A 33 27.51 -8.04 6.93
N LEU A 34 27.16 -6.85 7.43
CA LEU A 34 27.09 -6.62 8.88
C LEU A 34 25.97 -7.46 9.51
N PRO A 35 26.29 -8.25 10.56
CA PRO A 35 25.28 -8.99 11.33
C PRO A 35 24.26 -8.05 11.98
N LEU A 36 22.98 -8.44 12.01
CA LEU A 36 21.90 -7.61 12.55
C LEU A 36 22.09 -7.29 14.05
N ASP A 37 22.62 -8.24 14.83
CA ASP A 37 22.88 -8.08 16.26
C ASP A 37 23.84 -6.92 16.55
N MET A 38 24.82 -6.67 15.68
CA MET A 38 25.73 -5.53 15.81
C MET A 38 25.07 -4.17 15.53
N LEU A 39 23.89 -4.16 14.89
CA LEU A 39 23.20 -2.94 14.47
C LEU A 39 22.02 -2.59 15.38
N GLN A 40 21.59 -3.53 16.24
CA GLN A 40 20.37 -3.42 17.05
C GLN A 40 20.31 -2.14 17.88
N ASP A 41 21.41 -1.76 18.55
CA ASP A 41 21.45 -0.57 19.40
C ASP A 41 21.25 0.72 18.59
N ALA A 42 21.93 0.82 17.45
CA ALA A 42 21.86 1.97 16.56
C ALA A 42 20.45 2.12 15.95
N VAL A 43 19.90 1.01 15.47
CA VAL A 43 18.55 0.94 14.91
C VAL A 43 17.51 1.27 15.97
N THR A 44 17.65 0.74 17.20
CA THR A 44 16.70 0.99 18.29
C THR A 44 16.73 2.45 18.74
N LYS A 45 17.91 3.05 18.89
CA LYS A 45 18.05 4.48 19.19
C LYS A 45 17.38 5.33 18.13
N GLU A 46 17.64 5.02 16.86
CA GLU A 46 17.08 5.78 15.74
C GLU A 46 15.57 5.59 15.62
N TYR A 47 15.07 4.36 15.80
CA TYR A 47 13.65 4.04 15.90
C TYR A 47 12.96 4.91 16.95
N MET A 48 13.51 4.98 18.17
CA MET A 48 12.94 5.81 19.23
C MET A 48 12.94 7.30 18.86
N ARG A 49 14.02 7.78 18.23
CA ARG A 49 14.12 9.17 17.76
C ARG A 49 13.02 9.49 16.74
N VAL A 50 12.86 8.66 15.70
CA VAL A 50 11.85 8.90 14.64
C VAL A 50 10.43 8.75 15.17
N VAL A 51 10.17 7.83 16.11
CA VAL A 51 8.88 7.74 16.83
C VAL A 51 8.60 9.02 17.62
N GLY A 52 9.61 9.57 18.29
CA GLY A 52 9.51 10.84 19.03
C GLY A 52 9.21 12.05 18.15
N LEU A 53 9.69 12.05 16.90
CA LEU A 53 9.32 13.03 15.88
C LEU A 53 7.95 12.77 15.24
N GLY A 54 7.33 11.63 15.55
CA GLY A 54 6.09 11.20 14.95
C GLY A 54 6.24 10.61 13.55
N GLU A 55 7.45 10.29 13.09
CA GLU A 55 7.73 9.69 11.79
C GLU A 55 7.44 8.17 11.81
N TYR A 56 6.17 7.81 12.03
CA TYR A 56 5.76 6.44 12.29
C TYR A 56 5.91 5.49 11.10
N SER A 57 5.81 5.98 9.86
CA SER A 57 6.05 5.15 8.67
C SER A 57 7.49 4.67 8.64
N LEU A 58 8.41 5.61 8.82
CA LEU A 58 9.84 5.36 8.84
C LEU A 58 10.23 4.47 10.03
N ALA A 59 9.64 4.69 11.20
CA ALA A 59 9.84 3.82 12.36
C ALA A 59 9.47 2.36 12.06
N ALA A 60 8.30 2.13 11.45
CA ALA A 60 7.87 0.77 11.08
C ALA A 60 8.79 0.15 10.02
N GLU A 61 9.21 0.92 9.01
CA GLU A 61 10.14 0.47 7.97
C GLU A 61 11.50 0.07 8.57
N LEU A 62 12.09 0.91 9.42
CA LEU A 62 13.33 0.60 10.14
C LEU A 62 13.18 -0.68 10.97
N GLY A 63 12.09 -0.78 11.73
CA GLY A 63 11.85 -1.96 12.55
C GLY A 63 11.71 -3.24 11.74
N LYS A 64 11.00 -3.21 10.62
CA LYS A 64 10.85 -4.35 9.71
C LYS A 64 12.17 -4.71 9.03
N GLN A 65 12.92 -3.71 8.56
CA GLN A 65 14.16 -3.90 7.79
C GLN A 65 15.30 -4.49 8.62
N TYR A 66 15.36 -4.15 9.91
CA TYR A 66 16.45 -4.54 10.80
C TYR A 66 16.01 -5.55 11.88
N GLY A 67 14.79 -6.09 11.78
CA GLY A 67 14.31 -7.17 12.66
C GLY A 67 14.12 -6.73 14.11
N LEU A 68 13.57 -5.53 14.34
CA LEU A 68 13.09 -5.14 15.66
C LEU A 68 11.87 -5.99 16.07
N PRO A 69 11.55 -6.09 17.38
CA PRO A 69 10.38 -6.83 17.85
C PRO A 69 9.09 -6.49 17.08
N GLU A 70 8.36 -7.51 16.65
CA GLU A 70 7.16 -7.37 15.80
C GLU A 70 6.14 -6.39 16.39
N LYS A 71 5.97 -6.39 17.72
CA LYS A 71 5.08 -5.47 18.43
C LYS A 71 5.45 -4.00 18.15
N LEU A 72 6.73 -3.64 18.19
CA LEU A 72 7.17 -2.27 17.91
C LEU A 72 6.86 -1.89 16.46
N VAL A 73 7.16 -2.78 15.52
CA VAL A 73 6.86 -2.58 14.09
C VAL A 73 5.38 -2.33 13.88
N LYS A 74 4.51 -3.17 14.47
CA LYS A 74 3.06 -3.06 14.35
C LYS A 74 2.50 -1.82 15.05
N ASP A 75 3.02 -1.44 16.22
CA ASP A 75 2.58 -0.24 16.93
C ASP A 75 2.89 1.03 16.12
N ALA A 76 4.09 1.14 15.55
CA ALA A 76 4.45 2.24 14.66
C ALA A 76 3.60 2.22 13.37
N ALA A 77 3.43 1.04 12.76
CA ALA A 77 2.62 0.90 11.57
C ALA A 77 1.15 1.30 11.81
N ALA A 78 0.55 0.91 12.94
CA ALA A 78 -0.82 1.28 13.29
C ALA A 78 -1.00 2.80 13.43
N ARG A 79 -0.02 3.50 14.01
CA ARG A 79 -0.06 4.98 14.08
C ARG A 79 0.09 5.64 12.71
N SER A 80 0.97 5.11 11.86
CA SER A 80 1.12 5.59 10.48
C SER A 80 -0.15 5.35 9.64
N PHE A 81 -0.79 4.18 9.83
CA PHE A 81 -2.07 3.85 9.24
C PHE A 81 -3.13 4.88 9.67
N GLN A 82 -3.25 5.17 10.97
CA GLN A 82 -4.24 6.12 11.47
C GLN A 82 -4.07 7.50 10.83
N ARG A 83 -2.83 8.01 10.72
CA ARG A 83 -2.58 9.29 10.03
C ARG A 83 -3.01 9.27 8.56
N LYS A 84 -2.86 8.15 7.86
CA LYS A 84 -3.34 8.01 6.48
C LYS A 84 -4.87 8.01 6.41
N VAL A 85 -5.54 7.37 7.38
CA VAL A 85 -7.00 7.39 7.50
C VAL A 85 -7.50 8.80 7.81
N ASP A 86 -6.88 9.50 8.75
CA ASP A 86 -7.23 10.87 9.14
C ASP A 86 -7.02 11.86 7.98
N GLY A 87 -5.97 11.65 7.18
CA GLY A 87 -5.73 12.38 5.92
C GLY A 87 -6.56 11.89 4.74
N GLU A 88 -7.53 11.00 4.96
CA GLU A 88 -8.40 10.40 3.95
C GLU A 88 -7.68 9.69 2.78
N HIS A 89 -6.45 9.25 2.99
CA HIS A 89 -5.64 8.46 2.07
C HIS A 89 -5.96 6.96 2.21
N TYR A 90 -7.24 6.61 2.13
CA TYR A 90 -7.75 5.29 2.53
C TYR A 90 -7.15 4.11 1.75
N LYS A 91 -6.95 4.26 0.42
CA LYS A 91 -6.32 3.20 -0.38
C LYS A 91 -4.90 2.94 0.10
N ALA A 92 -4.11 4.01 0.27
CA ALA A 92 -2.75 3.92 0.77
C ALA A 92 -2.71 3.36 2.20
N ALA A 93 -3.70 3.69 3.04
CA ALA A 93 -3.84 3.11 4.37
C ALA A 93 -4.06 1.58 4.30
N ALA A 94 -4.97 1.10 3.45
CA ALA A 94 -5.24 -0.32 3.26
C ALA A 94 -4.02 -1.09 2.72
N GLU A 95 -3.31 -0.54 1.72
CA GLU A 95 -2.07 -1.13 1.19
C GLU A 95 -0.99 -1.21 2.28
N TYR A 96 -0.83 -0.12 3.03
CA TYR A 96 0.14 -0.03 4.12
C TYR A 96 -0.15 -1.05 5.23
N ALA A 97 -1.41 -1.15 5.65
CA ALA A 97 -1.85 -2.14 6.64
C ALA A 97 -1.55 -3.58 6.19
N LYS A 98 -1.78 -3.89 4.91
CA LYS A 98 -1.44 -5.21 4.32
C LYS A 98 0.07 -5.47 4.35
N VAL A 99 0.90 -4.49 4.00
CA VAL A 99 2.38 -4.62 3.99
C VAL A 99 2.95 -4.88 5.39
N PHE A 100 2.36 -4.31 6.42
CA PHE A 100 2.81 -4.45 7.82
C PHE A 100 2.07 -5.52 8.61
N GLY A 101 1.17 -6.28 7.98
CA GLY A 101 0.43 -7.35 8.64
C GLY A 101 -0.44 -6.84 9.79
N LEU A 102 -1.05 -5.65 9.62
CA LEU A 102 -2.03 -5.12 10.56
C LEU A 102 -3.33 -5.95 10.49
N PRO A 103 -4.21 -5.87 11.52
CA PRO A 103 -5.47 -6.60 11.55
C PRO A 103 -6.29 -6.48 10.25
N GLN A 104 -6.86 -7.60 9.82
CA GLN A 104 -7.60 -7.67 8.55
C GLN A 104 -8.80 -6.72 8.50
N GLU A 105 -9.45 -6.48 9.64
CA GLU A 105 -10.52 -5.49 9.78
C GLU A 105 -10.03 -4.07 9.41
N MET A 106 -8.84 -3.65 9.84
CA MET A 106 -8.27 -2.33 9.48
C MET A 106 -8.04 -2.19 7.96
N ILE A 107 -7.55 -3.26 7.33
CA ILE A 107 -7.36 -3.31 5.87
C ILE A 107 -8.72 -3.16 5.17
N ARG A 108 -9.72 -3.93 5.61
CA ARG A 108 -11.06 -3.96 5.03
C ARG A 108 -11.78 -2.63 5.19
N GLU A 109 -11.77 -2.04 6.38
CA GLU A 109 -12.42 -0.75 6.65
C GLU A 109 -11.83 0.36 5.78
N ALA A 110 -10.50 0.48 5.71
CA ALA A 110 -9.84 1.45 4.86
C ALA A 110 -10.16 1.21 3.37
N ALA A 111 -10.17 -0.05 2.91
CA ALA A 111 -10.54 -0.36 1.53
C ALA A 111 -11.99 0.00 1.21
N VAL A 112 -12.93 -0.22 2.14
CA VAL A 112 -14.34 0.20 1.99
C VAL A 112 -14.46 1.72 1.90
N GLN A 113 -13.72 2.47 2.70
CA GLN A 113 -13.72 3.94 2.61
C GLN A 113 -13.11 4.42 1.29
N ALA A 114 -12.02 3.80 0.82
CA ALA A 114 -11.43 4.09 -0.47
C ALA A 114 -12.39 3.82 -1.64
N PHE A 115 -13.15 2.72 -1.55
CA PHE A 115 -14.21 2.37 -2.50
C PHE A 115 -15.30 3.44 -2.52
N LYS A 116 -15.86 3.79 -1.36
CA LYS A 116 -16.95 4.78 -1.24
C LYS A 116 -16.52 6.13 -1.80
N LYS A 117 -15.36 6.63 -1.38
CA LYS A 117 -14.79 7.87 -1.90
C LYS A 117 -14.65 7.83 -3.43
N SER A 118 -14.16 6.72 -3.99
CA SER A 118 -14.06 6.57 -5.44
C SER A 118 -15.44 6.59 -6.13
N MET A 119 -16.46 5.95 -5.55
CA MET A 119 -17.82 5.96 -6.08
C MET A 119 -18.45 7.36 -6.05
N ASP A 120 -18.20 8.12 -4.98
CA ASP A 120 -18.71 9.47 -4.78
C ASP A 120 -18.09 10.47 -5.78
N PHE A 121 -16.80 10.33 -6.08
CA PHE A 121 -16.13 11.13 -7.12
C PHE A 121 -16.40 10.65 -8.56
N GLY A 122 -17.30 9.68 -8.75
CA GLY A 122 -17.60 9.14 -10.08
C GLY A 122 -16.49 8.27 -10.69
N LEU A 123 -15.48 7.88 -9.90
CA LEU A 123 -14.36 7.03 -10.32
C LEU A 123 -14.74 5.54 -10.22
N ALA A 124 -15.87 5.15 -10.82
CA ALA A 124 -16.46 3.82 -10.65
C ALA A 124 -15.52 2.67 -11.08
N LYS A 125 -14.72 2.87 -12.14
CA LYS A 125 -13.68 1.90 -12.54
C LYS A 125 -12.64 1.70 -11.43
N ASN A 126 -12.17 2.79 -10.82
CA ASN A 126 -11.22 2.73 -9.71
C ASN A 126 -11.84 2.05 -8.47
N ALA A 127 -13.12 2.32 -8.18
CA ALA A 127 -13.85 1.63 -7.13
C ALA A 127 -13.91 0.10 -7.38
N ALA A 128 -14.21 -0.34 -8.60
CA ALA A 128 -14.21 -1.76 -8.96
C ALA A 128 -12.81 -2.40 -8.83
N GLU A 129 -11.74 -1.67 -9.17
CA GLU A 129 -10.36 -2.13 -8.96
C GLU A 129 -9.99 -2.24 -7.48
N ILE A 130 -10.41 -1.30 -6.63
CA ILE A 130 -10.25 -1.37 -5.17
C ILE A 130 -10.99 -2.61 -4.63
N ALA A 131 -12.23 -2.84 -5.06
CA ALA A 131 -13.02 -3.98 -4.61
C ALA A 131 -12.34 -5.32 -4.92
N VAL A 132 -11.73 -5.45 -6.10
CA VAL A 132 -10.93 -6.64 -6.46
C VAL A 132 -9.65 -6.73 -5.65
N GLN A 133 -8.88 -5.64 -5.57
CA GLN A 133 -7.58 -5.60 -4.91
C GLN A 133 -7.63 -6.00 -3.42
N PHE A 134 -8.74 -5.65 -2.75
CA PHE A 134 -8.94 -5.89 -1.33
C PHE A 134 -10.01 -6.94 -1.02
N GLU A 135 -10.45 -7.69 -2.04
CA GLU A 135 -11.42 -8.78 -1.87
C GLU A 135 -12.69 -8.32 -1.13
N LEU A 136 -13.17 -7.12 -1.47
CA LEU A 136 -14.43 -6.59 -0.94
C LEU A 136 -15.61 -7.45 -1.43
N PRO A 137 -16.77 -7.41 -0.75
CA PRO A 137 -17.95 -8.17 -1.15
C PRO A 137 -18.23 -8.06 -2.65
N ASN A 138 -18.58 -9.19 -3.27
CA ASN A 138 -18.79 -9.29 -4.71
C ASN A 138 -19.82 -8.26 -5.21
N GLU A 139 -20.84 -7.97 -4.41
CA GLU A 139 -21.85 -6.95 -4.70
C GLU A 139 -21.23 -5.57 -4.94
N MET A 140 -20.27 -5.12 -4.11
CA MET A 140 -19.58 -3.84 -4.29
C MET A 140 -18.77 -3.80 -5.59
N LYS A 141 -18.10 -4.92 -5.92
CA LYS A 141 -17.37 -5.07 -7.19
C LYS A 141 -18.31 -4.94 -8.38
N ILE A 142 -19.43 -5.66 -8.37
CA ILE A 142 -20.41 -5.68 -9.47
C ILE A 142 -21.09 -4.31 -9.60
N GLU A 143 -21.50 -3.68 -8.51
CA GLU A 143 -22.12 -2.35 -8.50
C GLU A 143 -21.21 -1.30 -9.17
N ALA A 144 -19.94 -1.24 -8.73
CA ALA A 144 -18.97 -0.30 -9.30
C ALA A 144 -18.67 -0.61 -10.77
N ALA A 145 -18.58 -1.88 -11.15
CA ALA A 145 -18.36 -2.30 -12.53
C ALA A 145 -19.55 -1.94 -13.44
N GLN A 146 -20.78 -2.13 -12.99
CA GLN A 146 -22.00 -1.72 -13.71
C GLN A 146 -22.05 -0.20 -13.87
N LYS A 147 -21.77 0.57 -12.82
CA LYS A 147 -21.71 2.04 -12.92
C LYS A 147 -20.63 2.48 -13.92
N ALA A 148 -19.44 1.87 -13.87
CA ALA A 148 -18.37 2.15 -14.82
C ALA A 148 -18.78 1.78 -16.27
N TYR A 149 -19.45 0.64 -16.46
CA TYR A 149 -20.00 0.21 -17.74
C TYR A 149 -20.95 1.27 -18.30
N SER A 150 -21.97 1.68 -17.53
CA SER A 150 -22.98 2.64 -17.97
C SER A 150 -22.35 3.98 -18.36
N MET A 151 -21.42 4.51 -17.55
CA MET A 151 -20.70 5.74 -17.88
C MET A 151 -19.99 5.68 -19.24
N HIS A 152 -19.38 4.53 -19.57
CA HIS A 152 -18.73 4.35 -20.87
C HIS A 152 -19.76 4.19 -22.00
N MET A 153 -20.87 3.49 -21.77
CA MET A 153 -21.96 3.37 -22.75
C MET A 153 -22.54 4.74 -23.10
N ASP A 154 -22.86 5.55 -22.08
CA ASP A 154 -23.43 6.89 -22.23
C ASP A 154 -22.47 7.84 -22.97
N SER A 155 -21.16 7.68 -22.73
CA SER A 155 -20.11 8.45 -23.43
C SER A 155 -19.80 7.92 -24.83
N GLY A 156 -20.47 6.86 -25.29
CA GLY A 156 -20.19 6.21 -26.57
C GLY A 156 -18.87 5.43 -26.61
N LEU A 157 -18.23 5.19 -25.47
CA LEU A 157 -16.98 4.44 -25.35
C LEU A 157 -17.26 2.93 -25.27
N TYR A 158 -17.99 2.39 -26.26
CA TYR A 158 -18.51 1.02 -26.23
C TYR A 158 -17.44 -0.07 -26.10
N ASN A 159 -16.26 0.11 -26.72
CA ASN A 159 -15.14 -0.81 -26.56
C ASN A 159 -14.63 -0.85 -25.10
N ASN A 160 -14.65 0.28 -24.40
CA ASN A 160 -14.28 0.34 -22.99
C ASN A 160 -15.38 -0.26 -22.10
N ALA A 161 -16.66 0.01 -22.41
CA ALA A 161 -17.79 -0.63 -21.75
C ALA A 161 -17.70 -2.17 -21.86
N LEU A 162 -17.45 -2.69 -23.08
CA LEU A 162 -17.28 -4.13 -23.32
C LEU A 162 -16.11 -4.72 -22.53
N LYS A 163 -14.97 -4.01 -22.46
CA LYS A 163 -13.82 -4.42 -21.63
C LYS A 163 -14.19 -4.53 -20.16
N ILE A 164 -14.95 -3.56 -19.62
CA ILE A 164 -15.44 -3.60 -18.24
C ILE A 164 -16.39 -4.79 -18.05
N ALA A 165 -17.38 -4.95 -18.92
CA ALA A 165 -18.36 -6.03 -18.82
C ALA A 165 -17.69 -7.42 -18.78
N ARG A 166 -16.73 -7.66 -19.67
CA ARG A 166 -15.97 -8.92 -19.70
C ARG A 166 -15.03 -9.09 -18.49
N LYS A 167 -14.28 -8.04 -18.13
CA LYS A 167 -13.31 -8.10 -17.01
C LYS A 167 -13.98 -8.44 -15.68
N TYR A 168 -15.18 -7.92 -15.46
CA TYR A 168 -15.90 -8.08 -14.20
C TYR A 168 -17.06 -9.07 -14.29
N GLU A 169 -17.15 -9.82 -15.40
CA GLU A 169 -18.16 -10.88 -15.62
C GLU A 169 -19.58 -10.36 -15.38
N LEU A 170 -19.89 -9.18 -15.94
CA LEU A 170 -21.25 -8.65 -15.96
C LEU A 170 -22.17 -9.55 -16.82
N SER A 171 -23.48 -9.37 -16.70
CA SER A 171 -24.45 -10.23 -17.39
C SER A 171 -24.21 -10.27 -18.91
N GLU A 172 -24.52 -11.44 -19.50
CA GLU A 172 -24.43 -11.65 -20.96
C GLU A 172 -25.22 -10.61 -21.76
N GLU A 173 -26.32 -10.10 -21.20
CA GLU A 173 -27.09 -9.00 -21.79
C GLU A 173 -26.25 -7.73 -21.97
N LEU A 174 -25.54 -7.29 -20.91
CA LEU A 174 -24.68 -6.11 -20.96
C LEU A 174 -23.47 -6.32 -21.89
N ILE A 175 -22.90 -7.53 -21.90
CA ILE A 175 -21.82 -7.88 -22.82
C ILE A 175 -22.30 -7.75 -24.28
N ARG A 176 -23.46 -8.35 -24.60
CA ARG A 176 -24.04 -8.33 -25.96
C ARG A 176 -24.44 -6.92 -26.40
N GLU A 177 -24.97 -6.11 -25.49
CA GLU A 177 -25.35 -4.73 -25.75
C GLU A 177 -24.14 -3.89 -26.18
N ALA A 178 -23.08 -3.87 -25.36
CA ALA A 178 -21.86 -3.13 -25.67
C ALA A 178 -21.17 -3.66 -26.94
N GLU A 179 -21.19 -4.97 -27.18
CA GLU A 179 -20.63 -5.57 -28.39
C GLU A 179 -21.36 -5.12 -29.66
N THR A 180 -22.70 -5.06 -29.62
CA THR A 180 -23.51 -4.59 -30.75
C THR A 180 -23.21 -3.12 -31.06
N LYS A 181 -23.15 -2.27 -30.03
CA LYS A 181 -22.84 -0.85 -30.19
C LYS A 181 -21.41 -0.60 -30.65
N ALA A 182 -20.44 -1.40 -30.20
CA ALA A 182 -19.06 -1.31 -30.64
C ALA A 182 -18.88 -1.67 -32.13
N LYS A 183 -19.61 -2.67 -32.63
CA LYS A 183 -19.56 -3.11 -34.04
C LYS A 183 -20.23 -2.14 -35.01
N GLY A 184 -21.27 -1.43 -34.58
CA GLY A 184 -22.00 -0.46 -35.40
C GLY A 184 -21.31 0.91 -35.63
N ARG A 185 -20.07 1.09 -35.18
CA ARG A 185 -19.25 2.31 -35.36
C ARG A 185 -18.03 2.11 -36.27
N GLY A 186 -17.99 1.00 -37.02
CA GLY A 186 -16.98 0.70 -38.04
C GLY A 186 -17.36 1.23 -39.41
#